data_AF-A0A7S0KHC3-F1
#
_entry.id   AF-A0A7S0KHC3-F1
#
_cell.length_a   1.000
_cell.length_b   1.000
_cell.length_c   1.000
_cell.angle_alpha   90.00
_cell.angle_beta   90.00
_cell.angle_gamma   90.00
#
_symmetry.space_group_name_H-M   'P 1'
#
loop_
_entity.id
_entity.type
_entity.pdbx_description
1 polymer ?
#
loop_
_entity_poly.entity_id
_entity_poly.type
_entity_poly.pdbx_seq_one_letter_code
_entity_poly.pdbx_strand_id
1 'polypeptide(L)'
;MASIRDALRELVDGSPRGESPRGESPLASGPASSSSSSFSFRDASNPLDAVVRGSVVVLETDGGASWASGVVIGVHGGGGEGAGGRATQPTDADQALVLTNAHAVHPSSTAAGGDGKGPFVRSIRVGIPGTTTWRDAAPVYVSRGPLDVAVVAVELGGDGPTDDADRLVPVKRRRLPGAALPGVLAGAPAGSPVAVVGFARVGPGAIDAGFVDCSPAVHLGAVSSVVNFSHPRFAPSRWRDGTPSVPAMYQTTTTTTTTMPAMYQTTASVHSGASGGAVVCPEDGTLLGLVTSNARLGAGGRVIPNLNFSIPVELLDPVFATAAAKGTRDWARAFEGCLEGLDESDELRSIWSLRDPASRGGEGPISKL
;
A
#
# COMPACT_ATOMS: atom_id res chain seq x y z
N MET A 1 -5.27 5.33 -27.33
CA MET A 1 -5.63 5.13 -25.91
C MET A 1 -6.31 3.79 -25.82
N ALA A 2 -5.65 2.77 -25.28
CA ALA A 2 -6.31 1.50 -25.02
C ALA A 2 -7.31 1.72 -23.88
N SER A 3 -8.59 1.48 -24.14
CA SER A 3 -9.62 1.59 -23.10
C SER A 3 -9.45 0.42 -22.13
N ILE A 4 -9.75 0.62 -20.84
CA ILE A 4 -9.86 -0.47 -19.85
C ILE A 4 -10.81 -1.58 -20.36
N ARG A 5 -11.75 -1.21 -21.24
CA ARG A 5 -12.66 -2.13 -21.93
C ARG A 5 -11.97 -3.07 -22.91
N ASP A 6 -10.88 -2.65 -23.53
CA ASP A 6 -10.11 -3.45 -24.48
C ASP A 6 -9.26 -4.48 -23.73
N ALA A 7 -8.65 -4.09 -22.61
CA ALA A 7 -7.91 -4.99 -21.72
C ALA A 7 -8.82 -6.05 -21.05
N LEU A 8 -10.05 -5.67 -20.70
CA LEU A 8 -11.04 -6.62 -20.17
C LEU A 8 -11.68 -7.50 -21.25
N ARG A 9 -11.81 -7.03 -22.50
CA ARG A 9 -12.27 -7.86 -23.63
C ARG A 9 -11.28 -8.92 -24.03
N GLU A 10 -9.98 -8.60 -24.09
CA GLU A 10 -8.95 -9.60 -24.40
C GLU A 10 -8.92 -10.76 -23.40
N LEU A 11 -9.25 -10.50 -22.13
CA LEU A 11 -9.34 -11.53 -21.09
C LEU A 11 -10.59 -12.42 -21.20
N VAL A 12 -11.68 -11.89 -21.77
CA VAL A 12 -12.96 -12.60 -21.94
C VAL A 12 -13.01 -13.37 -23.27
N ASP A 13 -12.37 -12.85 -24.31
CA ASP A 13 -12.42 -13.42 -25.66
C ASP A 13 -11.30 -14.47 -25.93
N GLY A 14 -10.36 -14.65 -24.99
CA GLY A 14 -9.28 -15.64 -25.05
C GLY A 14 -9.72 -17.09 -24.78
N SER A 15 -10.61 -17.65 -25.60
CA SER A 15 -10.83 -19.10 -25.70
C SER A 15 -10.36 -19.61 -27.08
N PRO A 16 -9.41 -20.57 -27.16
CA PRO A 16 -9.01 -21.13 -28.44
C PRO A 16 -10.11 -22.04 -28.98
N ARG A 17 -10.66 -21.69 -30.15
CA ARG A 17 -11.46 -22.62 -30.97
C ARG A 17 -10.55 -23.70 -31.53
N GLY A 18 -10.99 -24.94 -31.38
CA GLY A 18 -10.15 -26.12 -31.50
C GLY A 18 -9.81 -26.58 -32.90
N GLU A 19 -8.77 -27.41 -32.93
CA GLU A 19 -8.57 -28.47 -33.91
C GLU A 19 -8.18 -29.74 -33.15
N SER A 20 -8.88 -30.83 -33.45
CA SER A 20 -8.49 -32.21 -33.11
C SER A 20 -7.94 -32.84 -34.39
N PRO A 21 -6.94 -33.74 -34.32
CA PRO A 21 -7.32 -35.15 -34.43
C PRO A 21 -6.48 -36.17 -33.61
N ARG A 22 -7.22 -37.23 -33.27
CA ARG A 22 -6.91 -38.65 -32.95
C ARG A 22 -5.49 -39.21 -33.16
N GLY A 23 -5.08 -40.09 -32.23
CA GLY A 23 -4.13 -41.19 -32.44
C GLY A 23 -3.56 -41.78 -31.13
N GLU A 24 -3.86 -43.04 -30.83
CA GLU A 24 -3.44 -43.88 -29.67
C GLU A 24 -1.90 -44.13 -29.65
N SER A 25 -1.16 -44.49 -28.59
CA SER A 25 -1.28 -45.52 -27.53
C SER A 25 -0.18 -45.32 -26.44
N PRO A 26 -0.18 -46.04 -25.29
CA PRO A 26 0.48 -45.64 -24.05
C PRO A 26 1.84 -46.29 -23.79
N LEU A 27 2.78 -45.57 -23.17
CA LEU A 27 4.00 -46.13 -22.60
C LEU A 27 4.33 -45.54 -21.21
N ALA A 28 4.21 -46.42 -20.22
CA ALA A 28 4.96 -46.55 -18.97
C ALA A 28 5.43 -45.28 -18.23
N SER A 29 4.74 -44.98 -17.12
CA SER A 29 5.20 -44.14 -16.02
C SER A 29 6.30 -44.83 -15.20
N GLY A 30 7.51 -44.28 -15.23
CA GLY A 30 8.51 -44.42 -14.17
C GLY A 30 8.64 -43.09 -13.42
N PRO A 31 8.85 -43.08 -12.09
CA PRO A 31 8.88 -41.83 -11.33
C PRO A 31 10.20 -41.11 -11.59
N ALA A 32 10.16 -40.03 -12.37
CA ALA A 32 11.26 -39.08 -12.41
C ALA A 32 11.25 -38.29 -11.08
N SER A 33 12.34 -38.45 -10.33
CA SER A 33 12.63 -37.72 -9.10
C SER A 33 12.56 -36.21 -9.34
N SER A 34 11.49 -35.58 -8.88
CA SER A 34 11.42 -34.13 -8.74
C SER A 34 12.32 -33.73 -7.58
N SER A 35 13.47 -33.15 -7.89
CA SER A 35 14.31 -32.44 -6.92
C SER A 35 13.50 -31.26 -6.37
N SER A 36 12.87 -31.47 -5.21
CA SER A 36 12.31 -30.39 -4.40
C SER A 36 13.48 -29.58 -3.85
N SER A 37 13.83 -28.49 -4.52
CA SER A 37 14.69 -27.47 -3.92
C SER A 37 13.90 -26.78 -2.82
N SER A 38 14.07 -27.25 -1.59
CA SER A 38 13.63 -26.56 -0.39
C SER A 38 14.42 -25.25 -0.28
N PHE A 39 13.85 -24.14 -0.73
CA PHE A 39 14.43 -22.82 -0.50
C PHE A 39 14.30 -22.47 0.98
N SER A 40 15.44 -22.46 1.67
CA SER A 40 15.57 -22.01 3.05
C SER A 40 15.50 -20.48 3.10
N PHE A 41 14.41 -19.93 3.63
CA PHE A 41 14.13 -18.49 3.79
C PHE A 41 14.96 -17.79 4.89
N ARG A 42 16.17 -18.27 5.20
CA ARG A 42 17.01 -17.74 6.30
C ARG A 42 18.28 -17.06 5.81
N ASP A 43 18.18 -16.26 4.77
CA ASP A 43 19.29 -15.44 4.32
C ASP A 43 18.94 -13.95 4.51
N ALA A 44 19.59 -13.31 5.48
CA ALA A 44 19.43 -11.90 5.82
C ALA A 44 19.87 -10.95 4.66
N SER A 45 20.38 -11.52 3.56
CA SER A 45 20.70 -10.80 2.32
C SER A 45 19.51 -10.64 1.36
N ASN A 46 18.37 -11.31 1.58
CA ASN A 46 17.20 -11.19 0.71
C ASN A 46 16.42 -9.89 1.00
N PRO A 47 16.29 -8.96 0.04
CA PRO A 47 15.58 -7.69 0.25
C PRO A 47 14.10 -7.85 0.64
N LEU A 48 13.45 -8.95 0.23
CA LEU A 48 12.07 -9.25 0.65
C LEU A 48 11.97 -9.65 2.12
N ASP A 49 12.99 -10.33 2.66
CA ASP A 49 13.00 -10.74 4.07
C ASP A 49 13.02 -9.52 4.99
N ALA A 50 13.77 -8.47 4.62
CA ALA A 50 13.75 -7.20 5.36
C ALA A 50 12.35 -6.55 5.38
N VAL A 51 11.63 -6.58 4.26
CA VAL A 51 10.25 -6.04 4.18
C VAL A 51 9.31 -6.85 5.07
N VAL A 52 9.38 -8.19 4.99
CA VAL A 52 8.54 -9.12 5.78
C VAL A 52 8.80 -9.00 7.27
N ARG A 53 10.06 -8.81 7.68
CA ARG A 53 10.47 -8.81 9.10
C ARG A 53 10.22 -7.51 9.83
N GLY A 54 9.95 -6.40 9.15
CA GLY A 54 9.87 -5.11 9.84
C GLY A 54 9.11 -3.99 9.15
N SER A 55 8.84 -4.09 7.84
CA SER A 55 8.18 -2.99 7.12
C SER A 55 6.68 -3.22 6.91
N VAL A 56 6.18 -4.44 7.02
CA VAL A 56 4.75 -4.75 6.88
C VAL A 56 4.21 -5.34 8.17
N VAL A 57 3.12 -4.78 8.65
CA VAL A 57 2.49 -5.12 9.94
C VAL A 57 1.03 -5.52 9.76
N VAL A 58 0.48 -6.23 10.74
CA VAL A 58 -0.94 -6.54 10.82
C VAL A 58 -1.64 -5.47 11.64
N LEU A 59 -2.81 -5.03 11.18
CA LEU A 59 -3.72 -4.18 11.93
C LEU A 59 -4.92 -5.00 12.36
N GLU A 60 -5.26 -4.95 13.63
CA GLU A 60 -6.52 -5.43 14.17
C GLU A 60 -7.38 -4.25 14.56
N THR A 61 -8.67 -4.32 14.27
CA THR A 61 -9.65 -3.32 14.72
C THR A 61 -10.78 -3.94 15.53
N ASP A 62 -11.26 -3.21 16.53
CA ASP A 62 -12.43 -3.55 17.36
C ASP A 62 -12.34 -4.94 18.02
N GLY A 63 -11.14 -5.32 18.49
CA GLY A 63 -10.91 -6.58 19.22
C GLY A 63 -11.05 -7.82 18.35
N GLY A 64 -10.55 -7.76 17.11
CA GLY A 64 -10.54 -8.90 16.19
C GLY A 64 -11.74 -8.95 15.24
N ALA A 65 -12.64 -7.96 15.28
CA ALA A 65 -13.81 -7.92 14.40
C ALA A 65 -13.42 -7.76 12.91
N SER A 66 -12.32 -7.07 12.65
CA SER A 66 -11.73 -6.93 11.33
C SER A 66 -10.21 -6.80 11.45
N TRP A 67 -9.52 -7.08 10.35
CA TRP A 67 -8.07 -6.90 10.26
C TRP A 67 -7.65 -6.52 8.85
N ALA A 68 -6.50 -5.86 8.78
CA ALA A 68 -5.87 -5.41 7.57
C ALA A 68 -4.35 -5.51 7.71
N SER A 69 -3.64 -5.04 6.70
CA SER A 69 -2.19 -4.88 6.69
C SER A 69 -1.84 -3.40 6.71
N GLY A 70 -0.62 -3.09 7.10
CA GLY A 70 -0.07 -1.75 7.06
C GLY A 70 1.41 -1.76 6.72
N VAL A 71 1.92 -0.62 6.29
CA VAL A 71 3.31 -0.42 5.92
C VAL A 71 3.95 0.60 6.85
N VAL A 72 5.05 0.25 7.50
CA VAL A 72 5.80 1.19 8.36
C VAL A 72 6.44 2.26 7.48
N ILE A 73 6.13 3.53 7.77
CA ILE A 73 6.62 4.69 7.00
C ILE A 73 7.54 5.60 7.80
N GLY A 74 7.59 5.44 9.13
CA GLY A 74 8.45 6.19 10.02
C GLY A 74 8.51 5.56 11.41
N VAL A 75 9.65 5.71 12.08
CA VAL A 75 9.84 5.38 13.50
C VAL A 75 10.53 6.57 14.15
N HIS A 76 9.93 7.10 15.21
CA HIS A 76 10.31 8.37 15.82
C HIS A 76 10.53 8.15 17.32
N GLY A 77 11.75 8.41 17.77
CA GLY A 77 12.10 8.33 19.18
C GLY A 77 11.87 9.65 19.92
N GLY A 78 11.49 9.56 21.20
CA GLY A 78 11.37 10.70 22.12
C GLY A 78 12.71 11.37 22.49
N GLY A 79 13.84 10.81 22.04
CA GLY A 79 15.19 11.25 22.39
C GLY A 79 15.73 12.35 21.48
N GLY A 80 15.56 13.61 21.88
CA GLY A 80 16.43 14.68 21.42
C GLY A 80 17.82 14.57 22.08
N GLU A 81 18.85 14.19 21.34
CA GLU A 81 20.23 14.34 21.81
C GLU A 81 20.68 15.82 21.74
N GLY A 82 20.86 16.44 22.93
CA GLY A 82 21.74 17.60 23.21
C GLY A 82 21.10 19.01 23.08
N ALA A 83 21.14 19.91 24.07
CA ALA A 83 21.97 20.02 25.27
C ALA A 83 21.23 20.74 26.41
N GLY A 84 21.36 20.22 27.63
CA GLY A 84 20.86 20.87 28.85
C GLY A 84 20.03 19.90 29.70
N GLY A 85 20.68 19.29 30.70
CA GLY A 85 20.06 18.34 31.60
C GLY A 85 18.84 18.91 32.31
N ARG A 86 17.65 18.51 31.84
CA ARG A 86 16.42 18.55 32.62
C ARG A 86 15.58 17.38 32.17
N ALA A 87 15.31 16.47 33.10
CA ALA A 87 14.46 15.31 32.88
C ALA A 87 13.16 15.72 32.16
N THR A 88 12.99 15.23 30.93
CA THR A 88 11.76 15.38 30.16
C THR A 88 10.67 14.53 30.80
N GLN A 89 9.45 15.05 30.79
CA GLN A 89 8.27 14.37 31.33
C GLN A 89 8.00 13.02 30.63
N PRO A 90 7.24 12.10 31.26
CA PRO A 90 7.10 10.72 30.83
C PRO A 90 6.18 10.50 29.60
N THR A 91 6.05 11.48 28.72
CA THR A 91 5.06 11.48 27.62
C THR A 91 5.65 11.36 26.22
N ASP A 92 6.96 11.46 26.04
CA ASP A 92 7.60 11.26 24.73
C ASP A 92 7.90 9.77 24.53
N ALA A 93 6.83 8.97 24.43
CA ALA A 93 6.93 7.57 24.03
C ALA A 93 7.38 7.50 22.56
N ASP A 94 8.26 6.55 22.25
CA ASP A 94 8.63 6.26 20.87
C ASP A 94 7.36 5.89 20.08
N GLN A 95 7.23 6.42 18.86
CA GLN A 95 6.08 6.19 18.00
C GLN A 95 6.51 5.67 16.63
N ALA A 96 5.80 4.66 16.13
CA ALA A 96 5.87 4.29 14.72
C ALA A 96 4.66 4.84 13.96
N LEU A 97 4.88 5.21 12.70
CA LEU A 97 3.83 5.61 11.77
C LEU A 97 3.61 4.48 10.77
N VAL A 98 2.36 4.05 10.65
CA VAL A 98 1.95 2.96 9.75
C VAL A 98 0.91 3.48 8.76
N LEU A 99 1.22 3.32 7.47
CA LEU A 99 0.34 3.60 6.34
C LEU A 99 -0.58 2.40 6.08
N THR A 100 -1.87 2.63 5.90
CA THR A 100 -2.86 1.60 5.56
C THR A 100 -3.99 2.20 4.74
N ASN A 101 -5.04 1.44 4.45
CA ASN A 101 -6.24 1.96 3.80
C ASN A 101 -7.18 2.69 4.78
N ALA A 102 -7.88 3.72 4.29
CA ALA A 102 -8.83 4.47 5.10
C ALA A 102 -9.99 3.60 5.56
N HIS A 103 -10.49 2.69 4.72
CA HIS A 103 -11.57 1.77 5.12
C HIS A 103 -11.21 0.85 6.29
N ALA A 104 -9.92 0.60 6.53
CA ALA A 104 -9.49 -0.22 7.66
C ALA A 104 -9.71 0.48 9.00
N VAL A 105 -9.67 1.82 9.04
CA VAL A 105 -9.81 2.62 10.27
C VAL A 105 -11.10 3.45 10.32
N HIS A 106 -11.73 3.65 9.18
CA HIS A 106 -13.02 4.31 9.03
C HIS A 106 -13.80 3.62 7.90
N PRO A 107 -14.53 2.52 8.19
CA PRO A 107 -15.22 1.71 7.17
C PRO A 107 -16.24 2.49 6.33
N SER A 108 -16.74 3.60 6.85
CA SER A 108 -17.64 4.52 6.17
C SER A 108 -16.94 5.68 5.47
N SER A 109 -15.61 5.67 5.38
CA SER A 109 -14.83 6.71 4.71
C SER A 109 -15.34 6.93 3.28
N THR A 110 -15.39 8.19 2.86
CA THR A 110 -15.73 8.55 1.47
C THR A 110 -14.74 7.96 0.47
N ALA A 111 -13.49 7.75 0.89
CA ALA A 111 -12.47 7.09 0.07
C ALA A 111 -12.79 5.60 -0.17
N ALA A 112 -13.52 4.97 0.75
CA ALA A 112 -14.03 3.60 0.64
C ALA A 112 -15.38 3.52 -0.12
N GLY A 113 -15.85 4.64 -0.70
CA GLY A 113 -17.20 4.73 -1.27
C GLY A 113 -18.32 4.78 -0.23
N GLY A 114 -17.98 5.00 1.05
CA GLY A 114 -18.93 5.26 2.13
C GLY A 114 -19.47 6.69 2.10
N ASP A 115 -20.42 6.98 3.00
CA ASP A 115 -21.07 8.29 3.10
C ASP A 115 -20.31 9.29 3.99
N GLY A 116 -19.18 8.86 4.59
CA GLY A 116 -18.37 9.62 5.53
C GLY A 116 -18.98 9.76 6.93
N LYS A 117 -20.18 9.21 7.19
CA LYS A 117 -20.95 9.47 8.41
C LYS A 117 -20.94 8.33 9.41
N GLY A 118 -20.50 7.15 9.00
CA GLY A 118 -20.37 6.01 9.92
C GLY A 118 -19.23 6.20 10.94
N PRO A 119 -19.21 5.32 11.96
CA PRO A 119 -18.28 5.46 13.07
C PRO A 119 -16.84 5.14 12.66
N PHE A 120 -15.89 5.79 13.31
CA PHE A 120 -14.51 5.31 13.36
C PHE A 120 -14.44 3.98 14.11
N VAL A 121 -13.44 3.17 13.78
CA VAL A 121 -13.09 2.01 14.62
C VAL A 121 -12.72 2.50 16.02
N ARG A 122 -13.14 1.76 17.04
CA ARG A 122 -13.02 2.20 18.44
C ARG A 122 -11.66 1.86 19.04
N SER A 123 -11.05 0.79 18.56
CA SER A 123 -9.71 0.37 18.95
C SER A 123 -8.95 -0.13 17.73
N ILE A 124 -7.67 0.20 17.68
CA ILE A 124 -6.71 -0.31 16.69
C ILE A 124 -5.51 -0.84 17.44
N ARG A 125 -5.06 -2.03 17.06
CA ARG A 125 -3.80 -2.59 17.53
C ARG A 125 -2.94 -3.02 16.35
N VAL A 126 -1.64 -2.87 16.47
CA VAL A 126 -0.66 -3.26 15.47
C VAL A 126 0.19 -4.40 16.00
N GLY A 127 0.27 -5.49 15.24
CA GLY A 127 1.09 -6.64 15.58
C GLY A 127 2.55 -6.43 15.19
N ILE A 128 3.48 -6.65 16.12
CA ILE A 128 4.92 -6.47 15.89
C ILE A 128 5.48 -7.68 15.12
N PRO A 129 6.10 -7.49 13.94
CA PRO A 129 6.50 -8.60 13.09
C PRO A 129 7.44 -9.62 13.74
N GLY A 130 7.19 -10.90 13.45
CA GLY A 130 7.95 -12.02 14.02
C GLY A 130 7.77 -12.20 15.53
N THR A 131 6.70 -11.64 16.10
CA THR A 131 6.30 -11.81 17.51
C THR A 131 4.79 -12.10 17.59
N THR A 132 4.26 -12.35 18.79
CA THR A 132 2.81 -12.37 19.08
C THR A 132 2.38 -11.12 19.84
N THR A 133 3.20 -10.07 19.83
CA THR A 133 2.99 -8.85 20.61
C THR A 133 2.12 -7.87 19.80
N TRP A 134 1.18 -7.24 20.50
CA TRP A 134 0.34 -6.18 19.97
C TRP A 134 0.65 -4.85 20.66
N ARG A 135 0.61 -3.76 19.90
CA ARG A 135 0.72 -2.39 20.42
C ARG A 135 -0.51 -1.58 20.06
N ASP A 136 -0.96 -0.74 20.99
CA ASP A 136 -2.08 0.15 20.74
C ASP A 136 -1.70 1.20 19.69
N ALA A 137 -2.69 1.57 18.88
CA ALA A 137 -2.52 2.56 17.83
C ALA A 137 -3.75 3.44 17.70
N ALA A 138 -3.54 4.65 17.20
CA ALA A 138 -4.60 5.62 16.93
C ALA A 138 -4.46 6.20 15.52
N PRO A 139 -5.57 6.46 14.81
CA PRO A 139 -5.51 7.13 13.52
C PRO A 139 -5.06 8.59 13.72
N VAL A 140 -4.00 8.99 13.01
CA VAL A 140 -3.53 10.39 12.97
C VAL A 140 -3.91 11.07 11.66
N TYR A 141 -4.23 10.29 10.62
CA TYR A 141 -4.69 10.82 9.35
C TYR A 141 -5.62 9.84 8.65
N VAL A 142 -6.68 10.37 8.05
CA VAL A 142 -7.56 9.64 7.13
C VAL A 142 -7.82 10.57 5.95
N SER A 143 -7.46 10.14 4.75
CA SER A 143 -7.71 10.89 3.52
C SER A 143 -9.22 11.07 3.30
N ARG A 144 -9.59 12.17 2.64
CA ARG A 144 -11.00 12.46 2.32
C ARG A 144 -11.31 12.29 0.84
N GLY A 145 -10.27 12.17 0.02
CA GLY A 145 -10.37 12.07 -1.42
C GLY A 145 -10.47 10.65 -1.98
N PRO A 146 -10.11 10.45 -3.26
CA PRO A 146 -10.24 9.16 -3.94
C PRO A 146 -9.19 8.14 -3.54
N LEU A 147 -8.11 8.56 -2.87
CA LEU A 147 -7.08 7.65 -2.41
C LEU A 147 -7.50 7.12 -1.06
N ASP A 148 -7.80 5.84 -0.97
CA ASP A 148 -8.20 5.14 0.25
C ASP A 148 -7.00 4.93 1.17
N VAL A 149 -6.62 5.98 1.92
CA VAL A 149 -5.35 6.07 2.66
C VAL A 149 -5.57 6.57 4.08
N ALA A 150 -4.95 5.92 5.05
CA ALA A 150 -4.87 6.40 6.42
C ALA A 150 -3.46 6.19 7.00
N VAL A 151 -3.13 6.99 8.00
CA VAL A 151 -1.93 6.80 8.82
C VAL A 151 -2.37 6.60 10.26
N VAL A 152 -1.83 5.56 10.90
CA VAL A 152 -1.99 5.30 12.32
C VAL A 152 -0.65 5.50 13.03
N ALA A 153 -0.67 6.09 14.22
CA ALA A 153 0.46 6.18 15.12
C ALA A 153 0.38 5.03 16.11
N VAL A 154 1.47 4.28 16.25
CA VAL A 154 1.63 3.12 17.13
C VAL A 154 2.46 3.53 18.33
N GLU A 155 1.99 3.22 19.52
CA GLU A 155 2.68 3.51 20.78
C GLU A 155 3.73 2.42 21.08
N LEU A 156 5.01 2.78 21.01
CA LEU A 156 6.12 1.85 21.28
C LEU A 156 6.64 1.99 22.72
N GLY A 157 6.42 3.12 23.38
CA GLY A 157 6.71 3.28 24.82
C GLY A 157 5.66 2.57 25.69
N GLY A 158 6.09 1.90 26.78
CA GLY A 158 5.20 1.23 27.75
C GLY A 158 5.83 -0.02 28.39
N ASP A 159 5.02 -0.80 29.12
CA ASP A 159 5.38 -2.08 29.80
C ASP A 159 5.73 -3.24 28.83
N GLY A 160 5.91 -2.96 27.54
CA GLY A 160 6.23 -3.94 26.51
C GLY A 160 7.73 -4.13 26.28
N PRO A 161 8.11 -5.09 25.40
CA PRO A 161 9.51 -5.31 25.04
C PRO A 161 10.14 -4.04 24.46
N THR A 162 11.30 -3.66 24.98
CA THR A 162 12.02 -2.45 24.55
C THR A 162 12.61 -2.57 23.13
N ASP A 163 12.62 -3.77 22.54
CA ASP A 163 13.12 -4.05 21.18
C ASP A 163 12.06 -3.87 20.08
N ASP A 164 10.81 -3.54 20.41
CA ASP A 164 9.75 -3.40 19.41
C ASP A 164 10.05 -2.28 18.40
N ALA A 165 10.69 -1.19 18.83
CA ALA A 165 11.14 -0.12 17.94
C ALA A 165 12.23 -0.60 16.97
N ASP A 166 13.12 -1.50 17.39
CA ASP A 166 14.19 -2.05 16.57
C ASP A 166 13.66 -3.04 15.51
N ARG A 167 12.48 -3.62 15.75
CA ARG A 167 11.81 -4.54 14.83
C ARG A 167 11.06 -3.82 13.71
N LEU A 168 10.59 -2.61 13.95
CA LEU A 168 9.88 -1.81 12.95
C LEU A 168 10.87 -1.04 12.09
N VAL A 169 10.84 -1.30 10.78
CA VAL A 169 11.77 -0.70 9.83
C VAL A 169 10.98 0.02 8.75
N PRO A 170 11.11 1.36 8.62
CA PRO A 170 10.47 2.10 7.55
C PRO A 170 10.80 1.51 6.18
N VAL A 171 9.78 1.32 5.36
CA VAL A 171 9.94 0.72 4.03
C VAL A 171 10.84 1.57 3.14
N LYS A 172 11.71 0.92 2.36
CA LYS A 172 12.57 1.61 1.40
C LYS A 172 11.77 2.09 0.20
N ARG A 173 12.18 3.21 -0.39
CA ARG A 173 11.60 3.76 -1.62
C ARG A 173 12.69 4.00 -2.66
N ARG A 174 12.45 3.64 -3.91
CA ARG A 174 13.41 3.82 -5.00
C ARG A 174 13.34 5.26 -5.52
N ARG A 175 14.40 6.04 -5.29
CA ARG A 175 14.60 7.35 -5.95
C ARG A 175 15.34 7.14 -7.27
N LEU A 176 14.91 7.80 -8.34
CA LEU A 176 15.61 7.72 -9.64
C LEU A 176 17.00 8.38 -9.57
N PRO A 177 18.10 7.67 -9.88
CA PRO A 177 19.40 8.30 -10.04
C PRO A 177 19.41 9.14 -11.33
N GLY A 178 19.81 10.41 -11.21
CA GLY A 178 19.92 11.33 -12.35
C GLY A 178 18.66 12.12 -12.69
N ALA A 179 17.57 12.00 -11.91
CA ALA A 179 16.53 13.01 -11.95
C ALA A 179 17.15 14.32 -11.46
N ALA A 180 17.24 15.33 -12.34
CA ALA A 180 17.68 16.68 -11.99
C ALA A 180 16.77 17.37 -10.96
N LEU A 181 15.76 16.66 -10.44
CA LEU A 181 14.75 17.06 -9.48
C LEU A 181 14.80 16.10 -8.26
N PRO A 182 15.04 16.57 -7.03
CA PRO A 182 14.85 15.78 -5.84
C PRO A 182 13.37 15.39 -5.74
N GLY A 183 13.07 14.08 -5.76
CA GLY A 183 11.74 13.58 -5.44
C GLY A 183 11.05 12.72 -6.49
N VAL A 184 11.63 12.49 -7.68
CA VAL A 184 11.01 11.58 -8.65
C VAL A 184 11.26 10.13 -8.25
N LEU A 185 10.22 9.45 -7.78
CA LEU A 185 10.21 8.01 -7.54
C LEU A 185 10.11 7.23 -8.86
N ALA A 186 10.77 6.07 -8.93
CA ALA A 186 10.73 5.21 -10.11
C ALA A 186 9.46 4.35 -10.09
N GLY A 187 8.58 4.54 -11.07
CA GLY A 187 7.45 3.64 -11.28
C GLY A 187 7.83 2.33 -11.95
N ALA A 188 7.01 1.30 -11.75
CA ALA A 188 7.20 -0.02 -12.35
C ALA A 188 6.36 -0.14 -13.64
N PRO A 189 6.96 -0.30 -14.83
CA PRO A 189 6.22 -0.53 -16.06
C PRO A 189 5.51 -1.90 -16.04
N ALA A 190 4.50 -2.06 -16.91
CA ALA A 190 3.86 -3.36 -17.12
C ALA A 190 4.90 -4.43 -17.49
N GLY A 191 4.73 -5.64 -16.95
CA GLY A 191 5.67 -6.76 -17.02
C GLY A 191 6.70 -6.79 -15.90
N SER A 192 6.87 -5.71 -15.12
CA SER A 192 7.84 -5.68 -14.02
C SER A 192 7.50 -6.70 -12.94
N PRO A 193 8.48 -7.44 -12.40
CA PRO A 193 8.25 -8.36 -11.29
C PRO A 193 7.88 -7.60 -10.02
N VAL A 194 6.88 -8.10 -9.30
CA VAL A 194 6.41 -7.54 -8.02
C VAL A 194 6.19 -8.63 -6.99
N ALA A 195 6.31 -8.27 -5.72
CA ALA A 195 5.83 -9.06 -4.60
C ALA A 195 4.78 -8.26 -3.84
N VAL A 196 3.65 -8.90 -3.55
CA VAL A 196 2.67 -8.41 -2.57
C VAL A 196 3.04 -8.99 -1.21
N VAL A 197 3.15 -8.13 -0.21
CA VAL A 197 3.44 -8.51 1.18
C VAL A 197 2.30 -8.01 2.07
N GLY A 198 1.65 -8.93 2.80
CA GLY A 198 0.52 -8.60 3.68
C GLY A 198 -0.06 -9.81 4.41
N PHE A 199 -0.98 -9.55 5.33
CA PHE A 199 -1.61 -10.53 6.21
C PHE A 199 -2.86 -11.14 5.59
N ALA A 200 -2.62 -12.07 4.66
CA ALA A 200 -3.66 -12.81 3.97
C ALA A 200 -4.16 -14.01 4.79
N ARG A 201 -5.49 -14.16 4.91
CA ARG A 201 -6.21 -15.39 5.33
C ARG A 201 -6.06 -15.84 6.80
N VAL A 202 -4.98 -15.51 7.49
CA VAL A 202 -4.77 -15.82 8.91
C VAL A 202 -5.01 -14.55 9.71
N GLY A 203 -6.09 -14.54 10.48
CA GLY A 203 -6.52 -13.39 11.25
C GLY A 203 -5.91 -13.32 12.66
N PRO A 204 -6.15 -12.21 13.38
CA PRO A 204 -5.60 -11.96 14.71
C PRO A 204 -5.87 -13.06 15.74
N GLY A 205 -7.03 -13.72 15.68
CA GLY A 205 -7.35 -14.82 16.60
C GLY A 205 -6.38 -16.01 16.54
N ALA A 206 -5.72 -16.25 15.40
CA ALA A 206 -4.68 -17.29 15.32
C ALA A 206 -3.33 -16.83 15.93
N ILE A 207 -3.06 -15.52 15.90
CA ILE A 207 -1.91 -14.89 16.55
C ILE A 207 -2.12 -14.90 18.07
N ASP A 208 -3.30 -14.48 18.54
CA ASP A 208 -3.66 -14.46 19.96
C ASP A 208 -3.64 -15.87 20.58
N ALA A 209 -4.02 -16.89 19.82
CA ALA A 209 -3.93 -18.29 20.23
C ALA A 209 -2.50 -18.86 20.16
N GLY A 210 -1.52 -18.10 19.67
CA GLY A 210 -0.12 -18.52 19.55
C GLY A 210 0.13 -19.57 18.47
N PHE A 211 -0.78 -19.76 17.52
CA PHE A 211 -0.59 -20.71 16.42
C PHE A 211 0.34 -20.18 15.33
N VAL A 212 0.37 -18.86 15.16
CA VAL A 212 1.24 -18.13 14.23
C VAL A 212 1.76 -16.86 14.89
N ASP A 213 2.84 -16.31 14.36
CA ASP A 213 3.32 -14.98 14.71
C ASP A 213 2.75 -13.91 13.76
N CYS A 214 3.07 -12.65 14.04
CA CYS A 214 2.77 -11.50 13.19
C CYS A 214 3.68 -11.46 11.95
N SER A 215 3.90 -12.56 11.23
CA SER A 215 4.65 -12.54 9.96
C SER A 215 3.71 -12.43 8.76
N PRO A 216 3.92 -11.48 7.82
CA PRO A 216 3.10 -11.36 6.63
C PRO A 216 3.37 -12.50 5.63
N ALA A 217 2.40 -12.75 4.76
CA ALA A 217 2.55 -13.62 3.60
C ALA A 217 3.12 -12.85 2.40
N VAL A 218 3.80 -13.56 1.50
CA VAL A 218 4.37 -13.00 0.27
C VAL A 218 3.79 -13.71 -0.96
N HIS A 219 3.31 -12.94 -1.92
CA HIS A 219 2.80 -13.44 -3.20
C HIS A 219 3.52 -12.76 -4.36
N LEU A 220 4.18 -13.55 -5.20
CA LEU A 220 4.89 -13.05 -6.38
C LEU A 220 3.93 -12.87 -7.57
N GLY A 221 4.24 -11.89 -8.41
CA GLY A 221 3.53 -11.63 -9.66
C GLY A 221 4.25 -10.60 -10.51
N ALA A 222 3.50 -9.96 -11.40
CA ALA A 222 3.98 -8.86 -12.21
C ALA A 222 2.97 -7.71 -12.22
N VAL A 223 3.44 -6.50 -12.54
CA VAL A 223 2.57 -5.40 -12.94
C VAL A 223 1.92 -5.79 -14.26
N SER A 224 0.62 -6.05 -14.25
CA SER A 224 -0.14 -6.32 -15.47
C SER A 224 -0.50 -5.06 -16.25
N SER A 225 -0.76 -3.95 -15.56
CA SER A 225 -1.16 -2.69 -16.17
C SER A 225 -0.85 -1.52 -15.25
N VAL A 226 -0.63 -0.35 -15.87
CA VAL A 226 -0.44 0.93 -15.20
C VAL A 226 -1.45 1.90 -15.79
N VAL A 227 -2.36 2.39 -14.95
CA VAL A 227 -3.28 3.48 -15.34
C VAL A 227 -2.63 4.79 -14.93
N ASN A 228 -2.50 5.72 -15.87
CA ASN A 228 -1.92 7.03 -15.61
C ASN A 228 -3.02 8.10 -15.47
N PHE A 229 -2.75 9.14 -14.71
CA PHE A 229 -3.56 10.34 -14.64
C PHE A 229 -2.75 11.58 -15.01
N SER A 230 -3.46 12.63 -15.42
CA SER A 230 -2.89 13.87 -15.91
C SER A 230 -2.99 14.95 -14.83
N HIS A 231 -1.96 15.14 -14.01
CA HIS A 231 -2.04 16.12 -12.92
C HIS A 231 -1.69 17.55 -13.36
N PRO A 232 -2.61 18.54 -13.27
CA PRO A 232 -2.32 19.92 -13.66
C PRO A 232 -1.43 20.68 -12.66
N ARG A 233 -1.39 20.29 -11.37
CA ARG A 233 -0.67 21.03 -10.31
C ARG A 233 0.83 20.75 -10.22
N PHE A 234 1.36 19.85 -11.05
CA PHE A 234 2.81 19.66 -11.23
C PHE A 234 3.37 20.42 -12.46
N ALA A 235 2.56 21.28 -13.10
CA ALA A 235 3.03 22.30 -14.04
C ALA A 235 3.35 23.63 -13.31
N PRO A 236 4.36 24.40 -13.75
CA PRO A 236 4.92 25.49 -12.97
C PRO A 236 4.00 26.72 -13.03
N SER A 237 3.32 27.08 -11.94
CA SER A 237 3.01 28.48 -11.54
C SER A 237 2.02 28.59 -10.37
N ARG A 238 2.40 29.44 -9.40
CA ARG A 238 1.57 30.13 -8.38
C ARG A 238 1.03 29.30 -7.21
N TRP A 239 1.94 28.94 -6.30
CA TRP A 239 1.61 29.00 -4.87
C TRP A 239 1.66 30.46 -4.43
N ARG A 240 0.55 30.94 -3.87
CA ARG A 240 0.38 32.30 -3.36
C ARG A 240 1.21 32.48 -2.08
N ASP A 241 1.84 33.64 -1.95
CA ASP A 241 2.78 34.06 -0.90
C ASP A 241 2.42 33.62 0.53
N GLY A 242 3.40 33.09 1.27
CA GLY A 242 3.38 33.15 2.75
C GLY A 242 4.18 32.15 3.57
N THR A 243 4.59 30.99 3.06
CA THR A 243 5.30 29.95 3.84
C THR A 243 6.65 29.56 3.22
N PRO A 244 7.65 29.12 4.02
CA PRO A 244 9.02 28.91 3.54
C PRO A 244 9.10 27.74 2.54
N SER A 245 8.99 28.12 1.26
CA SER A 245 9.58 27.54 0.04
C SER A 245 10.09 26.10 0.10
N VAL A 246 9.29 25.17 -0.45
CA VAL A 246 9.80 24.02 -1.20
C VAL A 246 10.20 24.55 -2.60
N PRO A 247 11.37 24.20 -3.18
CA PRO A 247 11.81 24.80 -4.43
C PRO A 247 10.83 24.54 -5.57
N ALA A 248 10.46 25.60 -6.30
CA ALA A 248 9.68 25.52 -7.53
C ALA A 248 10.46 24.72 -8.58
N MET A 249 10.04 23.49 -8.88
CA MET A 249 10.90 22.56 -9.61
C MET A 249 10.17 21.71 -10.66
N TYR A 250 9.55 22.37 -11.65
CA TYR A 250 9.09 21.72 -12.89
C TYR A 250 9.10 22.72 -14.04
N GLN A 251 10.27 23.24 -14.44
CA GLN A 251 10.42 23.96 -15.72
C GLN A 251 11.18 23.08 -16.71
N THR A 252 10.45 22.24 -17.43
CA THR A 252 10.92 21.65 -18.69
C THR A 252 10.13 22.27 -19.83
N THR A 253 10.85 22.93 -20.73
CA THR A 253 10.38 23.72 -21.88
C THR A 253 9.86 22.87 -23.05
N THR A 254 9.21 21.74 -22.75
CA THR A 254 8.55 20.90 -23.76
C THR A 254 7.14 20.56 -23.28
N THR A 255 6.17 20.80 -24.17
CA THR A 255 4.72 20.57 -24.06
C THR A 255 4.34 19.08 -23.96
N THR A 256 5.02 18.32 -23.11
CA THR A 256 4.65 16.97 -22.71
C THR A 256 3.87 17.05 -21.41
N THR A 257 2.58 16.77 -21.45
CA THR A 257 1.78 16.52 -20.24
C THR A 257 2.48 15.44 -19.41
N THR A 258 3.01 15.81 -18.24
CA THR A 258 3.61 14.88 -17.29
C THR A 258 2.50 13.98 -16.75
N THR A 259 2.51 12.72 -17.15
CA THR A 259 1.58 11.70 -16.65
C THR A 259 2.24 10.95 -15.50
N MET A 260 1.44 10.59 -14.51
CA MET A 260 1.89 9.91 -13.30
C MET A 260 1.02 8.66 -13.10
N PRO A 261 1.56 7.56 -12.57
CA PRO A 261 0.75 6.38 -12.30
C PRO A 261 -0.32 6.71 -11.24
N ALA A 262 -1.57 6.42 -11.58
CA ALA A 262 -2.74 6.56 -10.72
C ALA A 262 -3.09 5.26 -10.00
N MET A 263 -2.82 4.12 -10.66
CA MET A 263 -3.20 2.79 -10.21
C MET A 263 -2.28 1.75 -10.84
N TYR A 264 -1.75 0.85 -10.02
CA TYR A 264 -1.13 -0.39 -10.46
C TYR A 264 -2.13 -1.52 -10.45
N GLN A 265 -2.12 -2.33 -11.52
CA GLN A 265 -2.81 -3.60 -11.56
C GLN A 265 -1.79 -4.73 -11.50
N THR A 266 -1.91 -5.66 -10.57
CA THR A 266 -0.94 -6.77 -10.43
C THR A 266 -1.57 -8.14 -10.61
N THR A 267 -0.74 -9.12 -10.98
CA THR A 267 -1.11 -10.55 -11.04
C THR A 267 -0.80 -11.31 -9.75
N ALA A 268 -0.10 -10.68 -8.79
CA ALA A 268 0.20 -11.29 -7.51
C ALA A 268 -1.11 -11.56 -6.75
N SER A 269 -1.24 -12.71 -6.10
CA SER A 269 -2.48 -13.04 -5.39
C SER A 269 -2.68 -12.14 -4.18
N VAL A 270 -3.82 -11.46 -4.11
CA VAL A 270 -4.26 -10.66 -2.96
C VAL A 270 -5.51 -11.28 -2.36
N HIS A 271 -5.51 -11.46 -1.04
CA HIS A 271 -6.63 -12.00 -0.29
C HIS A 271 -7.12 -11.00 0.77
N SER A 272 -8.30 -11.26 1.35
CA SER A 272 -8.80 -10.51 2.50
C SER A 272 -7.76 -10.47 3.63
N GLY A 273 -7.57 -9.28 4.20
CA GLY A 273 -6.53 -8.98 5.19
C GLY A 273 -5.24 -8.39 4.60
N ALA A 274 -4.94 -8.60 3.32
CA ALA A 274 -3.77 -7.99 2.67
C ALA A 274 -3.96 -6.51 2.26
N SER A 275 -5.19 -6.00 2.38
CA SER A 275 -5.55 -4.58 2.21
C SER A 275 -4.65 -3.72 3.09
N GLY A 276 -4.02 -2.69 2.54
CA GLY A 276 -3.07 -1.82 3.22
C GLY A 276 -1.65 -2.38 3.29
N GLY A 277 -1.41 -3.55 2.69
CA GLY A 277 -0.09 -4.17 2.55
C GLY A 277 0.74 -3.51 1.45
N ALA A 278 1.95 -4.03 1.25
CA ALA A 278 2.92 -3.46 0.32
C ALA A 278 2.96 -4.22 -1.02
N VAL A 279 3.02 -3.48 -2.13
CA VAL A 279 3.56 -3.97 -3.41
C VAL A 279 5.01 -3.53 -3.47
N VAL A 280 5.95 -4.45 -3.58
CA VAL A 280 7.39 -4.16 -3.58
C VAL A 280 8.10 -4.77 -4.78
N CYS A 281 9.25 -4.19 -5.15
CA CYS A 281 10.17 -4.79 -6.09
C CYS A 281 10.90 -5.97 -5.42
N PRO A 282 10.82 -7.21 -5.93
CA PRO A 282 11.46 -8.38 -5.32
C PRO A 282 12.98 -8.29 -5.27
N GLU A 283 13.58 -7.54 -6.19
CA GLU A 283 15.03 -7.46 -6.36
C GLU A 283 15.71 -6.55 -5.33
N ASP A 284 15.03 -5.52 -4.82
CA ASP A 284 15.64 -4.54 -3.90
C ASP A 284 14.77 -4.18 -2.69
N GLY A 285 13.56 -4.78 -2.58
CA GLY A 285 12.64 -4.57 -1.46
C GLY A 285 12.04 -3.16 -1.40
N THR A 286 12.12 -2.37 -2.48
CA THR A 286 11.55 -1.02 -2.50
C THR A 286 10.04 -1.04 -2.72
N LEU A 287 9.34 -0.16 -2.02
CA LEU A 287 7.91 0.05 -2.17
C LEU A 287 7.59 0.61 -3.56
N LEU A 288 6.66 -0.05 -4.24
CA LEU A 288 6.06 0.36 -5.50
C LEU A 288 4.63 0.86 -5.28
N GLY A 289 3.89 0.33 -4.31
CA GLY A 289 2.55 0.79 -4.02
C GLY A 289 1.90 0.17 -2.79
N LEU A 290 0.72 0.65 -2.44
CA LEU A 290 -0.12 0.18 -1.35
C LEU A 290 -1.26 -0.66 -1.90
N VAL A 291 -1.40 -1.90 -1.42
CA VAL A 291 -2.51 -2.80 -1.80
C VAL A 291 -3.83 -2.17 -1.33
N THR A 292 -4.85 -2.12 -2.19
CA THR A 292 -6.16 -1.56 -1.81
C THR A 292 -7.29 -2.56 -1.99
N SER A 293 -7.47 -3.10 -3.20
CA SER A 293 -8.69 -3.85 -3.52
C SER A 293 -8.48 -4.92 -4.57
N ASN A 294 -9.43 -5.85 -4.60
CA ASN A 294 -9.51 -6.92 -5.59
C ASN A 294 -10.67 -6.71 -6.54
N ALA A 295 -10.52 -7.17 -7.78
CA ALA A 295 -11.63 -7.34 -8.68
C ALA A 295 -12.59 -8.43 -8.20
N ARG A 296 -13.89 -8.21 -8.43
CA ARG A 296 -14.97 -9.15 -8.11
C ARG A 296 -15.84 -9.34 -9.35
N LEU A 297 -16.30 -10.57 -9.57
CA LEU A 297 -17.17 -10.89 -10.70
C LEU A 297 -18.65 -10.53 -10.39
N GLY A 298 -19.02 -9.27 -10.58
CA GLY A 298 -20.41 -8.80 -10.35
C GLY A 298 -20.74 -8.51 -8.88
N ALA A 299 -21.94 -7.99 -8.63
CA ALA A 299 -22.39 -7.59 -7.29
C ALA A 299 -22.55 -8.82 -6.38
N GLY A 300 -21.60 -9.02 -5.46
CA GLY A 300 -21.54 -10.18 -4.55
C GLY A 300 -20.74 -11.37 -5.10
N GLY A 301 -20.09 -11.21 -6.26
CA GLY A 301 -19.37 -12.32 -6.88
C GLY A 301 -18.01 -12.64 -6.27
N ARG A 302 -17.46 -13.74 -6.78
CA ARG A 302 -16.17 -14.29 -6.36
C ARG A 302 -15.04 -13.29 -6.60
N VAL A 303 -14.19 -13.14 -5.60
CA VAL A 303 -12.93 -12.38 -5.70
C VAL A 303 -12.03 -13.04 -6.74
N ILE A 304 -11.42 -12.23 -7.60
CA ILE A 304 -10.37 -12.65 -8.54
C ILE A 304 -9.03 -12.25 -7.90
N PRO A 305 -8.36 -13.15 -7.17
CA PRO A 305 -7.21 -12.78 -6.33
C PRO A 305 -6.02 -12.26 -7.13
N ASN A 306 -5.88 -12.67 -8.40
CA ASN A 306 -4.77 -12.30 -9.28
C ASN A 306 -5.12 -11.10 -10.17
N LEU A 307 -6.14 -10.33 -9.79
CA LEU A 307 -6.52 -9.07 -10.42
C LEU A 307 -6.86 -8.08 -9.31
N ASN A 308 -5.87 -7.30 -8.90
CA ASN A 308 -5.96 -6.35 -7.80
C ASN A 308 -5.44 -4.98 -8.22
N PHE A 309 -5.86 -3.97 -7.46
CA PHE A 309 -5.54 -2.57 -7.65
C PHE A 309 -4.72 -2.09 -6.46
N SER A 310 -3.73 -1.24 -6.73
CA SER A 310 -2.82 -0.71 -5.72
C SER A 310 -2.50 0.76 -6.00
N ILE A 311 -2.40 1.56 -4.94
CA ILE A 311 -2.04 2.98 -5.02
C ILE A 311 -0.53 3.07 -5.26
N PRO A 312 -0.08 3.66 -6.38
CA PRO A 312 1.34 3.86 -6.66
C PRO A 312 2.02 4.71 -5.57
N VAL A 313 3.25 4.35 -5.19
CA VAL A 313 4.02 5.04 -4.16
C VAL A 313 4.25 6.53 -4.47
N GLU A 314 4.25 6.88 -5.75
CA GLU A 314 4.40 8.24 -6.25
C GLU A 314 3.26 9.13 -5.74
N LEU A 315 2.02 8.60 -5.68
CA LEU A 315 0.87 9.34 -5.13
C LEU A 315 0.96 9.53 -3.61
N LEU A 316 1.79 8.73 -2.94
CA LEU A 316 1.96 8.72 -1.49
C LEU A 316 3.15 9.57 -1.04
N ASP A 317 3.89 10.19 -1.98
CA ASP A 317 5.06 11.01 -1.67
C ASP A 317 4.82 12.10 -0.60
N PRO A 318 3.71 12.86 -0.63
CA PRO A 318 3.41 13.83 0.42
C PRO A 318 3.28 13.18 1.81
N VAL A 319 2.67 12.00 1.90
CA VAL A 319 2.52 11.24 3.16
C VAL A 319 3.89 10.84 3.71
N PHE A 320 4.75 10.30 2.87
CA PHE A 320 6.12 9.95 3.27
C PHE A 320 6.98 11.18 3.62
N ALA A 321 6.79 12.29 2.93
CA ALA A 321 7.50 13.54 3.22
C ALA A 321 7.11 14.08 4.60
N THR A 322 5.81 14.05 4.93
CA THR A 322 5.31 14.40 6.26
C THR A 322 5.84 13.44 7.33
N ALA A 323 5.79 12.13 7.10
CA ALA A 323 6.32 11.13 8.04
C ALA A 323 7.82 11.29 8.30
N ALA A 324 8.60 11.73 7.30
CA ALA A 324 10.04 11.95 7.47
C ALA A 324 10.40 13.26 8.21
N ALA A 325 9.41 14.11 8.54
CA ALA A 325 9.66 15.38 9.21
C ALA A 325 10.19 15.16 10.64
N LYS A 326 11.28 15.86 10.98
CA LYS A 326 11.90 15.78 12.31
C LYS A 326 11.21 16.73 13.29
N GLY A 327 11.15 16.33 14.56
CA GLY A 327 10.62 17.18 15.64
C GLY A 327 9.10 17.33 15.62
N THR A 328 8.39 16.55 14.81
CA THR A 328 6.93 16.51 14.82
C THR A 328 6.44 15.86 16.11
N ARG A 329 5.58 16.57 16.83
CA ARG A 329 4.91 16.07 18.04
C ARG A 329 3.42 15.85 17.85
N ASP A 330 2.82 16.63 16.94
CA ASP A 330 1.41 16.55 16.60
C ASP A 330 1.29 16.04 15.16
N TRP A 331 1.23 14.70 15.04
CA TRP A 331 1.08 14.05 13.75
C TRP A 331 -0.25 14.36 13.07
N ALA A 332 -1.33 14.52 13.85
CA ALA A 332 -2.64 14.84 13.29
C ALA A 332 -2.61 16.17 12.53
N ARG A 333 -1.99 17.18 13.13
CA ARG A 333 -1.77 18.47 12.47
C ARG A 333 -0.76 18.39 11.34
N ALA A 334 0.30 17.58 11.46
CA ALA A 334 1.33 17.48 10.43
C ALA A 334 0.80 16.84 9.13
N PHE A 335 -0.12 15.88 9.23
CA PHE A 335 -0.74 15.24 8.07
C PHE A 335 -1.96 16.01 7.53
N GLU A 336 -2.43 17.05 8.22
CA GLU A 336 -3.53 17.88 7.74
C GLU A 336 -3.19 18.49 6.37
N GLY A 337 -4.06 18.24 5.38
CA GLY A 337 -3.88 18.75 4.01
C GLY A 337 -2.75 18.11 3.20
N CYS A 338 -2.05 17.08 3.71
CA CYS A 338 -0.90 16.51 2.99
C CYS A 338 -1.25 15.97 1.58
N LEU A 339 -2.50 15.54 1.36
CA LEU A 339 -3.02 15.09 0.07
C LEU A 339 -4.02 16.06 -0.58
N GLU A 340 -4.19 17.30 -0.11
CA GLU A 340 -5.27 18.21 -0.55
C GLU A 340 -5.42 18.32 -2.08
N GLY A 341 -4.30 18.45 -2.81
CA GLY A 341 -4.32 18.53 -4.28
C GLY A 341 -4.75 17.24 -5.00
N LEU A 342 -4.49 16.08 -4.40
CA LEU A 342 -4.90 14.77 -4.91
C LEU A 342 -6.33 14.43 -4.46
N ASP A 343 -6.68 14.85 -3.24
CA ASP A 343 -7.98 14.62 -2.64
C ASP A 343 -9.11 15.28 -3.41
N GLU A 344 -8.83 16.41 -4.05
CA GLU A 344 -9.76 17.17 -4.88
C GLU A 344 -9.87 16.68 -6.34
N SER A 345 -9.06 15.71 -6.77
CA SER A 345 -8.97 15.31 -8.18
C SER A 345 -10.16 14.46 -8.65
N ASP A 346 -10.94 15.00 -9.59
CA ASP A 346 -12.03 14.27 -10.24
C ASP A 346 -11.55 13.16 -11.17
N GLU A 347 -10.38 13.32 -11.77
CA GLU A 347 -9.77 12.28 -12.62
C GLU A 347 -9.39 11.06 -11.78
N LEU A 348 -8.72 11.27 -10.63
CA LEU A 348 -8.42 10.18 -9.69
C LEU A 348 -9.70 9.53 -9.18
N ARG A 349 -10.74 10.31 -8.83
CA ARG A 349 -12.05 9.76 -8.47
C ARG A 349 -12.63 8.88 -9.57
N SER A 350 -12.55 9.30 -10.83
CA SER A 350 -13.05 8.53 -11.97
C SER A 350 -12.29 7.21 -12.13
N ILE A 351 -10.95 7.27 -12.06
CA ILE A 351 -10.06 6.10 -12.18
C ILE A 351 -10.36 5.10 -11.05
N TRP A 352 -10.37 5.56 -9.79
CA TRP A 352 -10.57 4.70 -8.63
C TRP A 352 -12.01 4.18 -8.48
N SER A 353 -12.98 4.89 -9.06
CA SER A 353 -14.36 4.38 -9.19
C SER A 353 -14.52 3.36 -10.34
N LEU A 354 -13.46 3.09 -11.11
CA LEU A 354 -13.50 2.30 -12.35
C LEU A 354 -14.61 2.74 -13.32
N ARG A 355 -14.97 4.04 -13.29
CA ARG A 355 -16.00 4.62 -14.15
C ARG A 355 -15.40 4.99 -15.49
N ASP A 356 -16.15 4.73 -16.56
CA ASP A 356 -15.79 5.23 -17.89
C ASP A 356 -15.95 6.75 -17.90
N PRO A 357 -14.87 7.54 -18.15
CA PRO A 357 -14.96 9.01 -18.21
C PRO A 357 -15.91 9.50 -19.33
N ALA A 358 -16.24 8.66 -20.32
CA ALA A 358 -17.20 8.97 -21.38
C ALA A 358 -18.66 8.62 -21.02
N SER A 359 -18.90 7.91 -19.90
CA SER A 359 -20.24 7.47 -19.53
C SER A 359 -20.98 8.53 -18.69
N ARG A 360 -21.61 9.50 -19.37
CA ARG A 360 -22.71 10.25 -18.74
C ARG A 360 -23.94 9.35 -18.64
N GLY A 361 -24.02 8.56 -17.57
CA GLY A 361 -25.27 7.93 -17.12
C GLY A 361 -25.46 6.43 -17.41
N GLY A 362 -24.43 5.60 -17.25
CA GLY A 362 -24.59 4.14 -17.24
C GLY A 362 -23.94 3.51 -16.01
N GLU A 363 -24.61 2.52 -15.39
CA GLU A 363 -24.05 1.70 -14.30
C GLU A 363 -22.77 1.01 -14.79
N GLY A 364 -21.62 1.61 -14.49
CA GLY A 364 -20.31 0.99 -14.66
C GLY A 364 -20.07 -0.11 -13.63
N PRO A 365 -19.08 -0.99 -13.85
CA PRO A 365 -18.68 -1.97 -12.85
C PRO A 365 -18.34 -1.25 -11.53
N ILE A 366 -19.07 -1.59 -10.47
CA ILE A 366 -18.89 -1.00 -9.16
C ILE A 366 -17.67 -1.66 -8.51
N SER A 367 -16.57 -0.94 -8.42
CA SER A 367 -15.55 -1.22 -7.41
C SER A 367 -16.16 -0.88 -6.06
N LYS A 368 -16.47 -1.89 -5.24
CA LYS A 368 -16.55 -1.67 -3.80
C LYS A 368 -15.11 -1.79 -3.29
N LEU A 369 -14.50 -0.64 -3.00
CA LEU A 369 -13.36 -0.56 -2.09
C LEU A 369 -13.77 -1.14 -0.72
#